data_AF-A0A956KHC1-F1
#
_entry.id   AF-A0A956KHC1-F1
#
_cell.length_a   1.000
_cell.length_b   1.000
_cell.length_c   1.000
_cell.angle_alpha   90.00
_cell.angle_beta   90.00
_cell.angle_gamma   90.00
#
_symmetry.space_group_name_H-M   'P 1'
#
loop_
_entity.id
_entity.type
_entity.pdbx_description
1 polymer ?
#
loop_
_entity_poly.entity_id
_entity_poly.type
_entity_poly.pdbx_seq_one_letter_code
_entity_poly.pdbx_strand_id
1 'polypeptide(L)'
;MSVSIKPPPSGGPSVADLARRLQEGARQLEQQFLGKEEVIRLLFVSALAGEHLVMVGPPGTAKSALVRAFARVIDARYFDYLLTRFTEPNEI
;
A
#
# COMPACT_ATOMS: atom_id res chain seq x y z
N MET A 1 3.43 33.67 -37.95
CA MET A 1 4.43 32.60 -37.78
C MET A 1 4.10 31.87 -36.49
N SER A 2 3.35 30.78 -36.61
CA SER A 2 2.78 30.03 -35.49
C SER A 2 3.81 29.02 -35.02
N VAL A 3 4.43 29.26 -33.86
CA VAL A 3 5.34 28.27 -33.24
C VAL A 3 4.48 27.16 -32.66
N SER A 4 4.37 26.07 -33.42
CA SER A 4 3.76 24.82 -32.98
C SER A 4 4.67 24.18 -31.93
N ILE A 5 4.35 24.45 -30.67
CA ILE A 5 4.96 23.77 -29.53
C ILE A 5 4.31 22.38 -29.49
N LYS A 6 4.97 21.41 -30.12
CA LYS A 6 4.63 20.00 -29.95
C LYS A 6 4.73 19.69 -28.45
N PRO A 7 3.64 19.30 -27.77
CA PRO A 7 3.72 18.96 -26.35
C PRO A 7 4.74 17.81 -26.18
N PRO A 8 5.55 17.84 -25.12
CA PRO A 8 6.47 16.75 -24.83
C PRO A 8 5.69 15.44 -24.79
N PRO A 9 6.23 14.31 -25.27
CA PRO A 9 5.60 13.01 -25.05
C PRO A 9 5.51 12.82 -23.52
N SER A 10 4.30 12.98 -22.99
CA SER A 10 3.93 12.79 -21.60
C SER A 10 3.98 11.29 -21.28
N GLY A 11 5.18 10.74 -21.19
CA GLY A 11 5.43 9.30 -21.01
C GLY A 11 5.52 8.84 -19.55
N GLY A 12 5.17 9.71 -18.59
CA GLY A 12 5.01 9.35 -17.18
C GLY A 12 3.54 9.03 -16.87
N PRO A 13 3.24 8.13 -15.92
CA PRO A 13 1.87 7.88 -15.51
C PRO A 13 1.22 9.19 -15.07
N SER A 14 0.03 9.50 -15.60
CA SER A 14 -0.70 10.68 -15.16
C SER A 14 -1.15 10.49 -13.70
N VAL A 15 -1.37 11.59 -12.97
CA VAL A 15 -1.92 11.52 -11.61
C VAL A 15 -3.26 10.77 -11.59
N ALA A 16 -4.06 10.92 -12.65
CA ALA A 16 -5.32 10.19 -12.82
C ALA A 16 -5.10 8.68 -12.98
N ASP A 17 -4.07 8.26 -13.74
CA ASP A 17 -3.71 6.85 -13.88
C ASP A 17 -3.24 6.23 -12.56
N LEU A 18 -2.42 6.97 -11.80
CA LEU A 18 -1.96 6.53 -10.48
C LEU A 18 -3.15 6.38 -9.52
N ALA A 19 -4.02 7.39 -9.45
CA ALA A 19 -5.22 7.36 -8.62
C ALA A 19 -6.11 6.16 -8.97
N ARG A 20 -6.29 5.87 -10.26
CA ARG A 20 -7.05 4.70 -10.72
C ARG A 20 -6.43 3.39 -10.24
N ARG A 21 -5.11 3.21 -10.41
CA ARG A 21 -4.40 1.99 -9.97
C ARG A 21 -4.50 1.78 -8.46
N LEU A 22 -4.39 2.85 -7.68
CA LEU A 22 -4.54 2.79 -6.22
C LEU A 22 -5.96 2.40 -5.81
N GLN A 23 -6.97 2.98 -6.45
CA GLN A 23 -8.36 2.62 -6.23
C GLN A 23 -8.65 1.16 -6.62
N GLU A 24 -8.06 0.67 -7.71
CA GLU A 24 -8.16 -0.73 -8.12
C GLU A 24 -7.54 -1.66 -7.08
N GLY A 25 -6.34 -1.35 -6.59
CA GLY A 25 -5.69 -2.10 -5.52
C GLY A 25 -6.48 -2.09 -4.20
N ALA A 26 -7.04 -0.94 -3.82
CA ALA A 26 -7.89 -0.83 -2.64
C ALA A 26 -9.15 -1.70 -2.75
N ARG A 27 -9.85 -1.66 -3.90
CA ARG A 27 -11.02 -2.49 -4.15
C ARG A 27 -10.73 -3.99 -4.05
N GLN A 28 -9.57 -4.44 -4.55
CA GLN A 28 -9.16 -5.85 -4.43
C GLN A 28 -9.02 -6.30 -2.97
N LEU A 29 -8.55 -5.43 -2.08
CA LEU A 29 -8.45 -5.71 -0.66
C LEU A 29 -9.81 -5.62 0.04
N GLU A 30 -10.63 -4.62 -0.29
CA GLU A 30 -11.96 -4.44 0.30
C GLU A 30 -12.87 -5.64 0.02
N GLN A 31 -12.73 -6.29 -1.14
CA GLN A 31 -13.45 -7.53 -1.47
C GLN A 31 -13.04 -8.73 -0.59
N GLN A 32 -11.82 -8.71 -0.04
CA GLN A 32 -11.29 -9.79 0.80
C GLN A 32 -11.46 -9.51 2.30
N PHE A 33 -11.54 -8.24 2.71
CA PHE A 33 -11.55 -7.82 4.10
C PHE A 33 -12.74 -6.91 4.41
N LEU A 34 -13.81 -7.49 4.96
CA LEU A 34 -15.03 -6.77 5.35
C LEU A 34 -14.76 -5.77 6.50
N GLY A 35 -15.23 -4.52 6.34
CA GLY A 35 -15.15 -3.50 7.39
C GLY A 35 -13.74 -3.00 7.67
N LYS A 36 -12.84 -3.08 6.68
CA LYS A 36 -11.42 -2.65 6.77
C LYS A 36 -11.08 -1.51 5.79
N GLU A 37 -12.08 -0.85 5.24
CA GLU A 37 -11.95 0.18 4.19
C GLU A 37 -11.05 1.34 4.63
N GLU A 38 -11.18 1.77 5.89
CA GLU A 38 -10.32 2.84 6.43
C GLU A 38 -8.85 2.41 6.56
N VAL A 39 -8.59 1.23 7.12
CA VAL A 39 -7.22 0.70 7.28
C VAL A 39 -6.57 0.45 5.91
N ILE A 40 -7.35 -0.05 4.94
CA ILE A 40 -6.90 -0.24 3.55
C ILE A 40 -6.48 1.10 2.95
N ARG A 41 -7.31 2.15 3.09
CA ARG A 41 -6.96 3.48 2.59
C ARG A 41 -5.70 4.03 3.26
N LEU A 42 -5.57 3.87 4.58
CA LEU A 42 -4.38 4.30 5.32
C LEU A 42 -3.11 3.58 4.86
N LEU A 43 -3.18 2.27 4.54
CA LEU A 43 -2.06 1.50 3.99
C LEU A 43 -1.54 2.11 2.67
N PHE A 44 -2.44 2.44 1.74
CA PHE A 44 -2.04 3.06 0.48
C PHE A 44 -1.46 4.46 0.68
N VAL A 45 -2.10 5.29 1.52
CA VAL A 45 -1.62 6.66 1.81
C VAL A 45 -0.24 6.63 2.48
N SER A 46 -0.06 5.79 3.50
CA SER A 46 1.22 5.69 4.22
C SER A 46 2.33 5.18 3.30
N ALA A 47 2.05 4.17 2.47
CA ALA A 47 3.01 3.64 1.51
C ALA A 47 3.43 4.68 0.46
N LEU A 48 2.50 5.50 -0.04
CA LEU A 48 2.80 6.58 -0.99
C LEU A 48 3.57 7.75 -0.34
N ALA A 49 3.24 8.06 0.91
CA ALA A 49 3.91 9.13 1.66
C ALA A 49 5.30 8.71 2.15
N GLY A 50 5.62 7.40 2.15
CA GLY A 50 6.84 6.87 2.75
C GLY A 50 6.78 6.83 4.28
N GLU A 51 5.59 6.81 4.86
CA GLU A 51 5.33 6.89 6.28
C GLU A 51 4.99 5.51 6.89
N HIS A 52 5.28 5.35 8.18
CA HIS A 52 4.98 4.12 8.91
C HIS A 52 3.51 4.06 9.37
N LEU A 53 2.90 2.88 9.30
CA LEU A 53 1.56 2.62 9.81
C LEU A 53 1.62 1.57 10.92
N VAL A 54 1.00 1.87 12.07
CA VAL A 54 0.81 0.90 13.16
C VAL A 54 -0.65 0.45 13.22
N MET A 55 -0.88 -0.86 13.37
CA MET A 55 -2.23 -1.44 13.50
C MET A 55 -2.41 -2.06 14.89
N VAL A 56 -3.28 -1.45 15.71
CA VAL A 56 -3.57 -1.90 17.06
C VAL A 56 -4.96 -2.55 17.12
N GLY A 57 -5.06 -3.70 17.79
CA GLY A 57 -6.34 -4.34 18.07
C GLY A 57 -6.18 -5.77 18.58
N PRO A 58 -7.28 -6.47 18.91
CA PRO A 58 -7.26 -7.86 19.38
C PRO A 58 -6.52 -8.82 18.45
N PRO A 59 -5.96 -9.93 18.94
CA PRO A 59 -5.45 -10.99 18.07
C PRO A 59 -6.57 -11.55 17.19
N GLY A 60 -6.22 -12.04 15.99
CA GLY A 60 -7.20 -12.62 15.06
C GLY A 60 -7.98 -11.62 14.18
N THR A 61 -7.77 -10.31 14.29
CA THR A 61 -8.48 -9.30 13.47
C THR A 61 -7.92 -9.12 12.05
N ALA A 62 -7.31 -10.17 11.49
CA ALA A 62 -6.72 -10.21 10.15
C ALA A 62 -5.61 -9.15 9.85
N LYS A 63 -4.96 -8.56 10.87
CA LYS A 63 -3.89 -7.55 10.69
C LYS A 63 -2.76 -8.03 9.77
N SER A 64 -2.09 -9.14 10.14
CA SER A 64 -0.98 -9.69 9.34
C SER A 64 -1.45 -10.19 7.97
N ALA A 65 -2.67 -10.73 7.89
CA ALA A 65 -3.26 -11.16 6.62
C ALA A 65 -3.48 -9.98 5.66
N LEU A 66 -3.95 -8.84 6.19
CA LEU A 66 -4.14 -7.61 5.43
C LEU A 66 -2.82 -7.08 4.89
N VAL A 67 -1.76 -7.00 5.71
CA VAL A 67 -0.44 -6.55 5.25
C VAL A 67 0.13 -7.48 4.17
N ARG A 68 0.01 -8.80 4.33
CA ARG A 68 0.44 -9.78 3.31
C ARG A 68 -0.32 -9.64 2.00
N ALA A 69 -1.63 -9.42 2.07
CA ALA A 69 -2.45 -9.19 0.88
C ALA A 69 -2.07 -7.87 0.21
N PHE A 70 -1.90 -6.81 1.00
CA PHE A 70 -1.47 -5.50 0.50
C PHE A 70 -0.12 -5.59 -0.22
N ALA A 71 0.90 -6.21 0.40
CA ALA A 71 2.20 -6.35 -0.22
C ALA A 71 2.15 -7.11 -1.56
N ARG A 72 1.27 -8.12 -1.69
CA ARG A 72 1.02 -8.81 -2.97
C ARG A 72 0.33 -7.90 -4.01
N VAL A 73 -0.63 -7.08 -3.60
CA VAL A 73 -1.36 -6.15 -4.49
C VAL A 73 -0.42 -5.11 -5.10
N ILE A 74 0.56 -4.63 -4.34
CA ILE A 74 1.53 -3.61 -4.81
C ILE A 74 2.85 -4.21 -5.30
N ASP A 75 2.96 -5.54 -5.38
CA ASP A 75 4.20 -6.26 -5.73
C ASP A 75 5.42 -5.80 -4.92
N ALA A 76 5.24 -5.63 -3.61
CA ALA A 76 6.29 -5.20 -2.69
C ALA A 76 7.07 -6.39 -2.12
N ARG A 77 8.33 -6.13 -1.79
CA ARG A 77 9.12 -7.03 -0.94
C ARG A 77 8.50 -7.06 0.46
N TYR A 78 8.00 -8.22 0.85
CA TYR A 78 7.35 -8.43 2.14
C TYR A 78 8.31 -9.10 3.12
N PHE A 79 8.32 -8.60 4.36
CA PHE A 79 9.02 -9.18 5.49
C PHE A 79 8.08 -9.13 6.71
N ASP A 80 8.01 -10.23 7.45
CA ASP A 80 7.38 -10.25 8.77
C ASP A 80 8.22 -10.95 9.82
N TYR A 81 8.08 -10.44 11.04
CA TYR A 81 8.76 -10.97 12.19
C TYR A 81 7.84 -10.82 13.42
N LEU A 82 7.75 -11.88 14.22
CA LEU A 82 7.01 -11.87 15.48
C LEU A 82 7.96 -11.49 16.61
N LEU A 83 7.82 -10.28 17.13
CA LEU A 83 8.61 -9.83 18.27
C LEU A 83 8.27 -10.64 19.53
N THR A 84 9.31 -11.13 20.20
CA THR A 84 9.21 -11.81 21.50
C THR A 84 10.03 -11.06 22.54
N ARG A 85 9.93 -11.47 23.81
CA ARG A 85 10.76 -10.92 24.89
C ARG A 85 12.26 -11.17 24.71
N PHE A 86 12.64 -12.08 23.82
CA PHE A 86 14.02 -12.50 23.58
C PHE A 86 14.52 -12.14 22.19
N THR A 87 13.76 -11.35 21.42
CA THR A 87 14.20 -10.92 20.09
C THR A 87 15.42 -10.02 20.21
N GLU A 88 16.53 -10.42 19.58
CA GLU A 88 17.78 -9.66 19.57
C GLU A 88 17.91 -8.83 18.28
N PRO A 89 18.52 -7.63 18.32
CA PRO A 89 18.68 -6.78 17.15
C PRO A 89 19.48 -7.41 16.00
N ASN A 90 20.28 -8.45 16.28
CA ASN A 90 21.10 -9.13 15.28
C ASN A 90 20.33 -10.23 14.52
N GLU A 91 19.08 -10.51 14.93
CA GLU A 91 18.18 -11.46 14.26
C GLU A 91 17.37 -10.81 13.12
N ILE A 92 17.53 -9.49 12.91
CA ILE A 92 16.80 -8.67 11.93
C ILE A 92 17.73 -7.88 11.01
#